data_AF-A0A7S0I0W0-F1
#
_entry.id   AF-A0A7S0I0W0-F1
#
_cell.length_a   1.000
_cell.length_b   1.000
_cell.length_c   1.000
_cell.angle_alpha   90.00
_cell.angle_beta   90.00
_cell.angle_gamma   90.00
#
_symmetry.space_group_name_H-M   'P 1'
#
loop_
_entity.id
_entity.type
_entity.pdbx_description
1 polymer ?
#
loop_
_entity_poly.entity_id
_entity_poly.type
_entity_poly.pdbx_seq_one_letter_code
_entity_poly.pdbx_strand_id
1 'polypeptide(L)'
;GAPAASSSVVPAEPGVGTVFNRVAVPKAEPWKAKRKLSDAQLLAHAEEAAGKMRQRKAEGKSEELGIEVWQKALEKAGGVKQKDDPSLLKKAMKRKERQKKKSAKEWKARLSTTAKSQADKQKSRTENLAARGTKGKSKANKRKEIVKKRAGFEGAAKPLN
;
A
#
# COMPACT_ATOMS: atom_id res chain seq x y z
N GLY A 1 20.91 -56.08 28.86
CA GLY A 1 21.13 -54.79 28.19
C GLY A 1 19.97 -54.55 27.26
N ALA A 2 19.26 -53.44 27.44
CA ALA A 2 18.12 -53.06 26.59
C ALA A 2 18.62 -52.57 25.22
N PRO A 3 17.93 -52.86 24.10
CA PRO A 3 18.26 -52.28 22.80
C PRO A 3 17.80 -50.82 22.73
N ALA A 4 18.69 -49.96 22.24
CA ALA A 4 18.51 -48.53 22.05
C ALA A 4 17.37 -48.23 21.06
N ALA A 5 16.42 -47.37 21.50
CA ALA A 5 15.35 -46.87 20.66
C ALA A 5 15.89 -45.88 19.62
N SER A 6 15.65 -46.18 18.34
CA SER A 6 15.78 -45.25 17.23
C SER A 6 14.86 -44.04 17.43
N SER A 7 15.43 -42.88 17.75
CA SER A 7 14.69 -41.62 17.77
C SER A 7 14.45 -41.17 16.33
N SER A 8 13.25 -41.46 15.80
CA SER A 8 12.73 -40.82 14.61
C SER A 8 12.42 -39.35 14.94
N VAL A 9 13.15 -38.44 14.30
CA VAL A 9 12.79 -37.02 14.25
C VAL A 9 11.52 -36.90 13.43
N VAL A 10 10.39 -36.71 14.11
CA VAL A 10 9.12 -36.34 13.48
C VAL A 10 9.22 -34.85 13.10
N PRO A 11 9.03 -34.46 11.82
CA PRO A 11 8.98 -33.05 11.45
C PRO A 11 7.75 -32.40 12.11
N ALA A 12 7.97 -31.27 12.79
CA ALA A 12 6.91 -30.49 13.40
C ALA A 12 5.91 -30.02 12.32
N GLU A 13 4.72 -30.62 12.33
CA GLU A 13 3.54 -30.11 11.64
C GLU A 13 3.33 -28.63 12.00
N PRO A 14 3.13 -27.73 11.01
CA PRO A 14 2.83 -26.34 11.32
C PRO A 14 1.44 -26.28 11.98
N GLY A 15 1.43 -26.10 13.30
CA GLY A 15 0.21 -25.84 14.06
C GLY A 15 -0.65 -24.80 13.35
N VAL A 16 -1.87 -25.20 13.00
CA VAL A 16 -2.90 -24.34 12.42
C VAL A 16 -3.30 -23.32 13.48
N GLY A 17 -2.54 -22.24 13.56
CA GLY A 17 -2.93 -21.03 14.28
C GLY A 17 -4.11 -20.41 13.55
N THR A 18 -5.31 -20.57 14.10
CA THR A 18 -6.51 -19.84 13.70
C THR A 18 -6.29 -18.35 13.94
N VAL A 19 -5.75 -17.66 12.93
CA VAL A 19 -5.76 -16.20 12.87
C VAL A 19 -7.19 -15.79 12.53
N PHE A 20 -7.85 -15.18 13.50
CA PHE A 20 -9.19 -14.62 13.41
C PHE A 20 -9.40 -13.88 12.07
N ASN A 21 -10.35 -14.37 11.28
CA ASN A 21 -10.89 -13.75 10.06
C ASN A 21 -10.04 -13.80 8.77
N ARG A 22 -9.54 -14.99 8.36
CA ARG A 22 -9.20 -15.26 6.94
C ARG A 22 -10.09 -16.36 6.37
N VAL A 23 -11.21 -15.97 5.78
CA VAL A 23 -11.95 -16.86 4.86
C VAL A 23 -11.05 -17.09 3.64
N ALA A 24 -10.66 -18.35 3.41
CA ALA A 24 -9.93 -18.75 2.22
C ALA A 24 -10.89 -18.71 1.02
N VAL A 25 -11.08 -17.53 0.43
CA VAL A 25 -11.82 -17.38 -0.82
C VAL A 25 -10.97 -17.98 -1.94
N PRO A 26 -11.47 -18.97 -2.71
CA PRO A 26 -10.74 -19.50 -3.86
C PRO A 26 -10.44 -18.35 -4.84
N LYS A 27 -9.23 -18.33 -5.38
CA LYS A 27 -8.79 -17.30 -6.33
C LYS A 27 -9.63 -17.42 -7.62
N ALA A 28 -10.67 -16.61 -7.72
CA ALA A 28 -11.54 -16.58 -8.89
C ALA A 28 -10.73 -16.29 -10.16
N GLU A 29 -10.97 -17.05 -11.23
CA GLU A 29 -10.44 -16.80 -12.57
C GLU A 29 -10.78 -15.36 -12.98
N PRO A 30 -9.80 -14.56 -13.45
CA PRO A 30 -10.07 -13.17 -13.80
C PRO A 30 -11.03 -13.12 -14.99
N TRP A 31 -12.17 -12.45 -14.80
CA TRP A 31 -13.13 -12.17 -15.87
C TRP A 31 -12.42 -11.49 -17.06
N LYS A 32 -12.45 -12.14 -18.23
CA LYS A 32 -11.73 -11.70 -19.44
C LYS A 32 -12.55 -10.63 -20.18
N ALA A 33 -12.78 -9.48 -19.56
CA ALA A 33 -13.38 -8.34 -20.26
C ALA A 33 -12.40 -7.74 -21.29
N LYS A 34 -12.88 -7.45 -22.51
CA LYS A 34 -12.07 -6.74 -23.50
C LYS A 34 -11.72 -5.36 -22.97
N ARG A 35 -10.43 -5.13 -22.72
CA ARG A 35 -9.93 -3.85 -22.21
C ARG A 35 -10.02 -2.81 -23.32
N LYS A 36 -10.49 -1.61 -22.95
CA LYS A 36 -10.41 -0.45 -23.85
C LYS A 36 -8.95 -0.18 -24.17
N LEU A 37 -8.70 0.20 -25.42
CA LEU A 37 -7.39 0.54 -25.92
C LEU A 37 -6.78 1.69 -25.07
N SER A 38 -5.46 1.64 -24.83
CA SER A 38 -4.78 2.66 -24.01
C SER A 38 -4.63 3.98 -24.75
N ASP A 39 -4.56 5.12 -24.03
CA ASP A 39 -4.40 6.44 -24.66
C ASP A 39 -3.17 6.54 -25.59
N ALA A 40 -2.10 5.78 -25.29
CA ALA A 40 -0.92 5.72 -26.13
C ALA A 40 -1.18 4.97 -27.45
N GLN A 41 -1.92 3.86 -27.39
CA GLN A 41 -2.35 3.14 -28.58
C GLN A 41 -3.36 3.95 -29.39
N LEU A 42 -4.32 4.64 -28.74
CA LEU A 42 -5.22 5.57 -29.43
C LEU A 42 -4.43 6.67 -30.15
N LEU A 43 -3.33 7.16 -29.55
CA LEU A 43 -2.50 8.17 -30.19
C LEU A 43 -1.82 7.62 -31.45
N ALA A 44 -1.30 6.39 -31.40
CA ALA A 44 -0.71 5.75 -32.57
C ALA A 44 -1.74 5.59 -33.71
N HIS A 45 -2.95 5.11 -33.40
CA HIS A 45 -4.03 5.00 -34.39
C HIS A 45 -4.45 6.37 -34.94
N ALA A 46 -4.52 7.40 -34.10
CA ALA A 46 -4.83 8.76 -34.51
C ALA A 46 -3.78 9.35 -35.47
N GLU A 47 -2.49 9.12 -35.17
CA GLU A 47 -1.38 9.58 -36.02
C GLU A 47 -1.33 8.82 -37.35
N GLU A 48 -1.55 7.50 -37.33
CA GLU A 48 -1.66 6.68 -38.54
C GLU A 48 -2.85 7.11 -39.42
N ALA A 49 -4.03 7.32 -38.81
CA ALA A 49 -5.22 7.80 -39.52
C ALA A 49 -4.97 9.18 -40.12
N ALA A 50 -4.33 10.10 -39.39
CA ALA A 50 -3.95 11.40 -39.91
C ALA A 50 -2.97 11.30 -41.11
N GLY A 51 -2.02 10.36 -41.05
CA GLY A 51 -1.11 10.06 -42.16
C GLY A 51 -1.85 9.58 -43.42
N LYS A 52 -2.74 8.60 -43.26
CA LYS A 52 -3.57 8.07 -44.36
C LYS A 52 -4.45 9.15 -44.98
N MET A 53 -5.04 10.01 -44.15
CA MET A 53 -5.85 11.15 -44.64
C MET A 53 -5.03 12.16 -45.43
N ARG A 54 -3.76 12.40 -45.06
CA ARG A 54 -2.85 13.27 -45.82
C ARG A 54 -2.48 12.67 -47.17
N GLN A 55 -2.21 11.37 -47.22
CA GLN A 55 -1.90 10.65 -48.46
C GLN A 55 -3.09 10.70 -49.44
N ARG A 56 -4.30 10.36 -48.98
CA ARG A 56 -5.52 10.42 -49.81
C ARG A 56 -5.85 11.82 -50.32
N LYS A 57 -5.57 12.85 -49.52
CA LYS A 57 -5.69 14.26 -49.96
C LYS A 57 -4.70 14.58 -51.09
N ALA A 58 -3.47 14.09 -50.99
CA ALA A 58 -2.48 14.27 -52.04
C ALA A 58 -2.83 13.52 -53.34
N GLU A 59 -3.50 12.37 -53.23
CA GLU A 59 -4.01 11.58 -54.37
C GLU A 59 -5.29 12.16 -55.00
N GLY A 60 -5.83 13.29 -54.51
CA GLY A 60 -7.00 13.94 -55.10
C GLY A 60 -8.34 13.26 -54.81
N LYS A 61 -8.41 12.36 -53.82
CA LYS A 61 -9.64 11.63 -53.43
C LYS A 61 -10.59 12.49 -52.57
N SER A 62 -10.98 13.67 -53.06
CA SER A 62 -11.79 14.64 -52.31
C SER A 62 -13.20 14.14 -51.96
N GLU A 63 -13.81 13.35 -52.84
CA GLU A 63 -15.17 12.83 -52.63
C GLU A 63 -15.23 11.80 -51.49
N GLU A 64 -14.29 10.84 -51.48
CA GLU A 64 -14.17 9.85 -50.40
C GLU A 64 -13.95 10.51 -49.02
N LEU A 65 -13.14 11.58 -48.98
CA LEU A 65 -12.92 12.36 -47.76
C LEU A 65 -14.19 13.06 -47.29
N GLY A 66 -15.02 13.55 -48.21
CA GLY A 66 -16.32 14.13 -47.90
C GLY A 66 -17.24 13.11 -47.24
N ILE A 67 -17.34 11.91 -47.85
CA ILE A 67 -18.16 10.80 -47.32
C ILE A 67 -17.72 10.42 -45.90
N GLU A 68 -16.42 10.24 -45.66
CA GLU A 68 -15.91 9.91 -44.32
C GLU A 68 -16.21 10.97 -43.26
N VAL A 69 -16.19 12.26 -43.63
CA VAL A 69 -16.51 13.36 -42.71
C VAL A 69 -18.00 13.32 -42.34
N TRP A 70 -18.88 13.09 -43.31
CA TRP A 70 -20.32 12.94 -43.05
C TRP A 70 -20.63 11.70 -42.22
N GLN A 71 -19.95 10.58 -42.47
CA GLN A 71 -20.08 9.37 -41.65
C GLN A 71 -19.67 9.62 -40.19
N LYS A 72 -18.52 10.27 -39.96
CA LYS A 72 -18.09 10.66 -38.60
C LYS A 72 -19.07 11.61 -37.92
N ALA A 73 -19.66 12.54 -38.67
CA ALA A 73 -20.68 13.44 -38.15
C ALA A 73 -21.95 12.68 -37.73
N LEU A 74 -22.40 11.71 -38.54
CA LEU A 74 -23.54 10.86 -38.22
C LEU A 74 -23.28 9.97 -36.99
N GLU A 75 -22.10 9.34 -36.90
CA GLU A 75 -21.71 8.55 -35.72
C GLU A 75 -21.69 9.39 -34.44
N LYS A 76 -21.17 10.62 -34.54
CA LYS A 76 -21.14 11.56 -33.43
C LYS A 76 -22.55 12.02 -33.02
N ALA A 77 -23.44 12.26 -33.99
CA ALA A 77 -24.84 12.54 -33.73
C ALA A 77 -25.57 11.33 -33.11
N GLY A 78 -25.19 10.11 -33.50
CA GLY A 78 -25.63 8.85 -32.90
C GLY A 78 -25.06 8.58 -31.50
N GLY A 79 -24.22 9.47 -30.95
CA GLY A 79 -23.70 9.39 -29.58
C GLY A 79 -22.39 8.62 -29.43
N VAL A 80 -21.74 8.21 -30.52
CA VAL A 80 -20.43 7.55 -30.48
C VAL A 80 -19.35 8.55 -30.05
N LYS A 81 -18.63 8.23 -28.97
CA LYS A 81 -17.54 9.07 -28.42
C LYS A 81 -16.22 8.77 -29.12
N GLN A 82 -15.99 9.41 -30.26
CA GLN A 82 -14.75 9.32 -31.02
C GLN A 82 -13.56 9.96 -30.27
N LYS A 83 -12.38 9.30 -30.26
CA LYS A 83 -11.19 9.72 -29.49
C LYS A 83 -9.95 9.74 -30.38
N ASP A 84 -10.01 10.53 -31.43
CA ASP A 84 -9.03 10.43 -32.52
C ASP A 84 -8.12 11.66 -32.60
N ASP A 85 -8.30 12.64 -31.69
CA ASP A 85 -7.50 13.87 -31.69
C ASP A 85 -6.14 13.69 -31.00
N PRO A 86 -5.01 13.79 -31.71
CA PRO A 86 -3.69 13.50 -31.14
C PRO A 86 -3.30 14.52 -30.06
N SER A 87 -3.71 15.78 -30.20
CA SER A 87 -3.41 16.85 -29.22
C SER A 87 -4.15 16.61 -27.88
N LEU A 88 -5.39 16.13 -27.94
CA LEU A 88 -6.20 15.82 -26.76
C LEU A 88 -5.69 14.56 -26.05
N LEU A 89 -5.28 13.54 -26.81
CA LEU A 89 -4.68 12.31 -26.28
C LEU A 89 -3.35 12.59 -25.57
N LYS A 90 -2.48 13.41 -26.15
CA LYS A 90 -1.23 13.88 -25.50
C LYS A 90 -1.52 14.63 -24.20
N LYS A 91 -2.54 15.50 -24.17
CA LYS A 91 -2.98 16.20 -22.94
C LYS A 91 -3.57 15.24 -21.90
N ALA A 92 -4.31 14.22 -22.32
CA ALA A 92 -4.88 13.21 -21.43
C ALA A 92 -3.78 12.39 -20.74
N MET A 93 -2.73 12.00 -21.49
CA MET A 93 -1.55 11.33 -20.95
C MET A 93 -0.86 12.17 -19.86
N LYS A 94 -0.58 13.45 -20.16
CA LYS A 94 0.02 14.38 -19.18
C LYS A 94 -0.86 14.54 -17.93
N ARG A 95 -2.19 14.59 -18.07
CA ARG A 95 -3.12 14.66 -16.92
C ARG A 95 -3.03 13.41 -16.05
N LYS A 96 -3.01 12.22 -16.66
CA LYS A 96 -2.85 10.94 -15.96
C LYS A 96 -1.52 10.86 -15.21
N GLU A 97 -0.43 11.31 -15.83
CA GLU A 97 0.88 11.38 -15.18
C GLU A 97 0.87 12.32 -13.97
N ARG A 98 0.29 13.53 -14.10
CA ARG A 98 0.15 14.47 -12.99
C ARG A 98 -0.67 13.88 -11.85
N GLN A 99 -1.77 13.19 -12.16
CA GLN A 99 -2.59 12.53 -11.15
C GLN A 99 -1.79 11.45 -10.41
N LYS A 100 -1.09 10.58 -11.13
CA LYS A 100 -0.20 9.56 -10.53
C LYS A 100 0.87 10.18 -9.64
N LYS A 101 1.51 11.28 -10.09
CA LYS A 101 2.50 12.02 -9.29
C LYS A 101 1.89 12.59 -8.01
N LYS A 102 0.70 13.17 -8.06
CA LYS A 102 -0.03 13.68 -6.88
C LYS A 102 -0.34 12.54 -5.90
N SER A 103 -0.96 11.46 -6.38
CA SER A 103 -1.29 10.30 -5.55
C SER A 103 -0.04 9.67 -4.91
N ALA A 104 1.07 9.58 -5.64
CA ALA A 104 2.33 9.08 -5.09
C ALA A 104 2.90 9.98 -3.98
N LYS A 105 2.83 11.31 -4.14
CA LYS A 105 3.25 12.26 -3.11
C LYS A 105 2.38 12.17 -1.87
N GLU A 106 1.05 12.15 -2.04
CA GLU A 106 0.10 12.01 -0.92
C GLU A 106 0.28 10.70 -0.17
N TRP A 107 0.50 9.60 -0.89
CA TRP A 107 0.74 8.30 -0.27
C TRP A 107 2.03 8.30 0.57
N LYS A 108 3.12 8.86 0.04
CA LYS A 108 4.38 9.03 0.78
C LYS A 108 4.19 9.93 2.01
N ALA A 109 3.43 11.01 1.89
CA ALA A 109 3.13 11.89 3.02
C ALA A 109 2.35 11.13 4.11
N ARG A 110 1.31 10.37 3.73
CA ARG A 110 0.54 9.53 4.67
C ARG A 110 1.43 8.52 5.39
N LEU A 111 2.27 7.78 4.67
CA LEU A 111 3.24 6.84 5.24
C LEU A 111 4.16 7.55 6.26
N SER A 112 4.69 8.73 5.91
CA SER A 112 5.56 9.48 6.81
C SER A 112 4.83 9.97 8.07
N THR A 113 3.58 10.42 7.94
CA THR A 113 2.75 10.86 9.08
C THR A 113 2.41 9.69 9.99
N THR A 114 2.06 8.53 9.43
CA THR A 114 1.81 7.31 10.20
C THR A 114 3.06 6.88 10.95
N ALA A 115 4.22 6.86 10.29
CA ALA A 115 5.49 6.49 10.93
C ALA A 115 5.87 7.45 12.06
N LYS A 116 5.72 8.77 11.85
CA LYS A 116 5.94 9.78 12.91
C LYS A 116 5.00 9.57 14.09
N SER A 117 3.70 9.42 13.84
CA SER A 117 2.71 9.19 14.90
C SER A 117 3.00 7.91 15.70
N GLN A 118 3.46 6.84 15.04
CA GLN A 118 3.90 5.62 15.71
C GLN A 118 5.14 5.88 16.57
N ALA A 119 6.15 6.56 16.03
CA ALA A 119 7.38 6.90 16.76
C ALA A 119 7.10 7.79 17.97
N ASP A 120 6.23 8.80 17.86
CA ASP A 120 5.88 9.71 18.95
C ASP A 120 5.14 8.99 20.09
N LYS A 121 4.24 8.06 19.74
CA LYS A 121 3.58 7.17 20.71
C LYS A 121 4.57 6.25 21.39
N GLN A 122 5.51 5.68 20.65
CA GLN A 122 6.57 4.83 21.21
C GLN A 122 7.48 5.64 22.15
N LYS A 123 7.91 6.85 21.77
CA LYS A 123 8.69 7.76 22.62
C LYS A 123 7.97 8.09 23.93
N SER A 124 6.71 8.50 23.82
CA SER A 124 5.85 8.79 24.98
C SER A 124 5.72 7.57 25.89
N ARG A 125 5.62 6.36 25.32
CA ARG A 125 5.59 5.12 26.10
C ARG A 125 6.92 4.86 26.79
N THR A 126 8.06 5.02 26.09
CA THR A 126 9.39 4.81 26.69
C THR A 126 9.68 5.78 27.82
N GLU A 127 9.30 7.05 27.67
CA GLU A 127 9.46 8.07 28.72
C GLU A 127 8.59 7.75 29.95
N ASN A 128 7.33 7.36 29.73
CA ASN A 128 6.44 6.96 30.83
C ASN A 128 6.94 5.70 31.55
N LEU A 129 7.49 4.72 30.83
CA LEU A 129 8.08 3.52 31.43
C LEU A 129 9.35 3.87 32.22
N ALA A 130 10.22 4.74 31.69
CA ALA A 130 11.39 5.23 32.40
C ALA A 130 11.00 5.97 33.69
N ALA A 131 10.02 6.87 33.63
CA ALA A 131 9.50 7.60 34.79
C ALA A 131 8.89 6.67 35.85
N ARG A 132 8.18 5.60 35.43
CA ARG A 132 7.71 4.54 36.35
C ARG A 132 8.86 3.77 36.97
N GLY A 133 9.89 3.44 36.20
CA GLY A 133 11.09 2.73 36.67
C GLY A 133 11.85 3.52 37.73
N THR A 134 12.07 4.83 37.54
CA THR A 134 12.75 5.69 38.52
C THR A 134 11.90 5.91 39.77
N LYS A 135 10.58 6.15 39.62
CA LYS A 135 9.65 6.31 40.74
C LYS A 135 9.45 5.02 41.54
N GLY A 136 9.47 3.87 40.89
CA GLY A 136 9.45 2.55 41.54
C GLY A 136 10.70 2.33 42.40
N LYS A 137 11.88 2.65 41.87
CA LYS A 137 13.15 2.59 42.61
C LYS A 137 13.18 3.56 43.80
N SER A 138 12.70 4.79 43.63
CA SER A 138 12.66 5.77 44.73
C SER A 138 11.66 5.38 45.83
N LYS A 139 10.49 4.84 45.46
CA LYS A 139 9.53 4.27 46.42
C LYS A 139 10.08 3.03 47.14
N ALA A 140 10.80 2.15 46.43
CA ALA A 140 11.44 0.98 47.03
C ALA A 140 12.55 1.38 48.00
N ASN A 141 13.39 2.36 47.64
CA ASN A 141 14.42 2.89 48.53
C ASN A 141 13.81 3.57 49.75
N LYS A 142 12.75 4.38 49.58
CA LYS A 142 12.03 4.98 50.72
C LYS A 142 11.39 3.93 51.63
N ARG A 143 10.83 2.83 51.08
CA ARG A 143 10.33 1.70 51.88
C ARG A 143 11.46 1.01 52.65
N LYS A 144 12.61 0.74 52.02
CA LYS A 144 13.78 0.15 52.67
C LYS A 144 14.32 1.03 53.80
N GLU A 145 14.36 2.35 53.60
CA GLU A 145 14.77 3.31 54.62
C GLU A 145 13.78 3.35 55.79
N ILE A 146 12.47 3.32 55.53
CA ILE A 146 11.43 3.25 56.58
C ILE A 146 11.54 1.92 57.35
N VAL A 147 11.76 0.79 56.67
CA VAL A 147 11.98 -0.51 57.33
C VAL A 147 13.26 -0.48 58.17
N LYS A 148 14.34 0.14 57.69
CA LYS A 148 15.60 0.29 58.44
C LYS A 148 15.47 1.23 59.64
N LYS A 149 14.60 2.24 59.57
CA LYS A 149 14.30 3.20 60.66
C LYS A 149 13.23 2.72 61.64
N ARG A 150 12.48 1.66 61.32
CA ARG A 150 11.57 1.02 62.27
C ARG A 150 12.40 0.21 63.26
N ALA A 151 12.73 0.83 64.38
CA ALA A 151 13.17 0.13 65.57
C ALA A 151 11.97 -0.62 66.18
N GLY A 152 12.07 -1.94 66.30
CA GLY A 152 11.17 -2.75 67.14
C GLY A 152 9.95 -3.30 66.41
N PHE A 153 10.06 -4.57 65.99
CA PHE A 153 9.06 -5.56 66.41
C PHE A 153 9.63 -6.99 66.41
N GLU A 154 10.58 -7.34 65.53
CA GLU A 154 11.37 -8.58 65.66
C GLU A 154 12.83 -8.33 65.22
N GLY A 155 13.79 -8.91 65.96
CA GLY A 155 15.14 -8.41 66.15
C GLY A 155 16.06 -8.28 64.94
N ALA A 156 16.98 -7.31 65.02
CA ALA A 156 18.19 -7.29 64.22
C ALA A 156 19.01 -8.55 64.55
N ALA A 157 19.21 -9.43 63.56
CA ALA A 157 20.10 -10.57 63.67
C ALA A 157 21.52 -10.08 64.01
N LYS A 158 22.03 -10.48 65.16
CA LYS A 158 23.43 -10.22 65.57
C LYS A 158 24.37 -10.97 64.61
N PRO A 159 25.47 -10.35 64.15
CA PRO A 159 26.51 -11.08 63.44
C PRO A 159 27.23 -12.02 64.44
N LEU A 160 27.40 -13.29 64.04
CA LEU A 160 28.22 -14.26 64.74
C LEU A 160 29.70 -13.85 64.54
N ASN A 161 30.46 -13.82 65.64
CA ASN A 161 31.93 -13.74 65.61
C ASN A 161 32.52 -15.05 65.10
#